data_AF-A0AAE6WFZ6-F1
#
_entry.id   AF-A0AAE6WFZ6-F1
#
_cell.length_a   1.000
_cell.length_b   1.000
_cell.length_c   1.000
_cell.angle_alpha   90.00
_cell.angle_beta   90.00
_cell.angle_gamma   90.00
#
_symmetry.space_group_name_H-M   'P 1'
#
loop_
_entity.id
_entity.type
_entity.pdbx_description
1 polymer ?
#
loop_
_entity_poly.entity_id
_entity_poly.type
_entity_poly.pdbx_seq_one_letter_code
_entity_poly.pdbx_strand_id
1 'polypeptide(L)'
;MVNPYEINEAGEKFEPEILEDAKHLEKTDDVSTLDDPIAKEVQASFGENATETSTYKSNETYEMDDKKVETDNNGKVFKEDGKLVANNEYEAGVSGTKYETDSNGRIIDFEANLKSTPESERDLNAQREVGGADRLEKDDGGHLIARIFGGASGSENLVAMRATINRSDYKSFENSCANDLKDGHDVSLEGKVEYTGDSERPNKISVEKNIDGKRTIEAIFYNDEESTEGMSEVKGTISKEDYESLKNRIDTMKEYEAKPTITSVTKKYDEHGNVSEVMVKLRDETTGRGTVINYSVR
;
A
#
# COMPACT_ATOMS: atom_id res chain seq x y z
N MET A 1 -5.18 36.54 -15.63
CA MET A 1 -4.16 37.61 -15.66
C MET A 1 -4.24 38.36 -14.34
N VAL A 2 -3.27 38.18 -13.43
CA VAL A 2 -2.55 39.21 -12.64
C VAL A 2 -1.24 38.54 -12.14
N ASN A 3 -0.19 39.35 -12.07
CA ASN A 3 1.25 39.17 -11.92
C ASN A 3 1.75 38.83 -10.49
N PRO A 4 2.77 37.97 -10.28
CA PRO A 4 3.34 37.68 -8.95
C PRO A 4 4.80 38.12 -8.73
N TYR A 5 5.17 39.37 -9.08
CA TYR A 5 6.45 39.95 -8.64
C TYR A 5 6.23 41.14 -7.71
N GLU A 6 6.29 40.90 -6.40
CA GLU A 6 6.77 41.87 -5.42
C GLU A 6 7.71 41.16 -4.43
N ILE A 7 8.98 41.52 -4.56
CA ILE A 7 10.10 41.20 -3.68
C ILE A 7 10.38 42.44 -2.82
N ASN A 8 10.73 42.18 -1.58
CA ASN A 8 11.01 43.11 -0.51
C ASN A 8 12.46 43.61 -0.54
N GLU A 9 12.64 44.85 -0.06
CA GLU A 9 13.84 45.68 -0.09
C GLU A 9 14.99 45.15 0.78
N ALA A 10 16.06 44.66 0.15
CA ALA A 10 17.43 44.70 0.65
C ALA A 10 18.39 44.42 -0.52
N GLY A 11 18.80 45.48 -1.21
CA GLY A 11 19.70 45.37 -2.36
C GLY A 11 21.14 45.11 -1.95
N GLU A 12 21.63 43.89 -2.17
CA GLU A 12 23.05 43.59 -2.36
C GLU A 12 23.23 42.60 -3.52
N LYS A 13 24.08 42.99 -4.48
CA LYS A 13 24.46 42.22 -5.68
C LYS A 13 25.54 41.20 -5.29
N PHE A 14 25.38 39.95 -5.69
CA PHE A 14 26.48 38.98 -5.75
C PHE A 14 26.87 38.76 -7.22
N GLU A 15 28.15 38.98 -7.54
CA GLU A 15 28.79 38.77 -8.83
C GLU A 15 29.10 37.26 -9.06
N PRO A 16 29.06 36.75 -10.30
CA PRO A 16 29.37 35.36 -10.60
C PRO A 16 30.83 35.19 -11.03
N GLU A 17 31.74 34.88 -10.10
CA GLU A 17 33.11 34.43 -10.42
C GLU A 17 33.33 32.98 -9.95
N ILE A 18 32.64 32.01 -10.57
CA ILE A 18 33.11 30.61 -10.60
C ILE A 18 32.62 29.94 -11.90
N LEU A 19 32.96 30.53 -13.06
CA LEU A 19 32.70 29.88 -14.36
C LEU A 19 33.76 30.22 -15.42
N GLU A 20 35.04 30.29 -15.04
CA GLU A 20 36.14 30.35 -16.04
C GLU A 20 37.29 29.33 -15.83
N ASP A 21 37.40 28.63 -14.71
CA ASP A 21 38.47 27.63 -14.53
C ASP A 21 38.18 26.23 -15.12
N ALA A 22 37.03 26.04 -15.78
CA ALA A 22 36.70 24.78 -16.45
C ALA A 22 37.23 24.66 -17.90
N LYS A 23 38.06 25.61 -18.38
CA LYS A 23 38.54 25.63 -19.77
C LYS A 23 39.95 25.10 -20.02
N HIS A 24 40.70 24.64 -19.01
CA HIS A 24 42.05 24.09 -19.20
C HIS A 24 42.33 22.85 -18.34
N LEU A 25 41.61 21.75 -18.56
CA LEU A 25 42.16 20.42 -18.28
C LEU A 25 42.04 19.55 -19.53
N GLU A 26 43.21 19.17 -20.03
CA GLU A 26 43.41 18.39 -21.24
C GLU A 26 42.80 16.99 -21.11
N LYS A 27 42.26 16.48 -22.22
CA LYS A 27 41.94 15.06 -22.37
C LYS A 27 43.24 14.27 -22.40
N THR A 28 43.38 13.28 -21.53
CA THR A 28 44.38 12.22 -21.69
C THR A 28 43.68 10.87 -21.57
N ASP A 29 43.67 10.16 -22.69
CA ASP A 29 43.35 8.74 -22.82
C ASP A 29 44.50 7.92 -22.21
N ASP A 30 44.25 7.12 -21.16
CA ASP A 30 44.79 5.75 -20.97
C ASP A 30 44.30 5.18 -19.62
N VAL A 31 43.44 4.16 -19.65
CA VAL A 31 43.06 3.36 -18.45
C VAL A 31 43.74 1.99 -18.57
N SER A 32 45.05 2.02 -18.68
CA SER A 32 45.89 0.85 -18.48
C SER A 32 47.00 1.23 -17.52
N THR A 33 47.13 0.48 -16.41
CA THR A 33 48.14 0.60 -15.33
C THR A 33 47.78 1.45 -14.10
N LEU A 34 46.82 1.00 -13.28
CA LEU A 34 46.89 1.20 -11.83
C LEU A 34 46.44 -0.08 -11.10
N ASP A 35 47.41 -0.87 -10.65
CA ASP A 35 47.26 -2.02 -9.75
C ASP A 35 47.43 -1.58 -8.28
N ASP A 36 46.53 -2.10 -7.43
CA ASP A 36 46.65 -2.39 -5.97
C ASP A 36 46.80 -1.23 -4.94
N PRO A 37 46.48 -1.40 -3.62
CA PRO A 37 45.61 -2.36 -2.90
C PRO A 37 44.83 -1.66 -1.74
N ILE A 38 43.56 -1.24 -1.93
CA ILE A 38 42.72 -0.68 -0.83
C ILE A 38 41.39 -1.44 -0.71
N ALA A 39 41.37 -2.71 -1.15
CA ALA A 39 40.20 -3.58 -1.02
C ALA A 39 40.34 -4.64 0.09
N LYS A 40 41.40 -4.58 0.92
CA LYS A 40 41.70 -5.64 1.90
C LYS A 40 41.98 -5.17 3.33
N GLU A 41 41.71 -3.90 3.67
CA GLU A 41 42.03 -3.35 5.00
C GLU A 41 40.87 -2.60 5.65
N VAL A 42 39.64 -3.14 5.55
CA VAL A 42 38.53 -2.79 6.46
C VAL A 42 37.94 -4.07 7.09
N GLN A 43 38.81 -5.04 7.38
CA GLN A 43 38.45 -6.23 8.17
C GLN A 43 39.39 -6.37 9.37
N ALA A 44 39.47 -5.32 10.19
CA ALA A 44 40.08 -5.39 11.51
C ALA A 44 39.71 -4.15 12.35
N SER A 45 38.51 -4.13 12.93
CA SER A 45 38.27 -3.70 14.33
C SER A 45 36.78 -3.45 14.61
N PHE A 46 36.36 -3.87 15.82
CA PHE A 46 35.10 -3.57 16.53
C PHE A 46 33.90 -4.52 16.35
N GLY A 47 33.78 -5.44 17.31
CA GLY A 47 32.63 -5.52 18.23
C GLY A 47 31.36 -6.22 17.77
N GLU A 48 31.03 -7.32 18.44
CA GLU A 48 29.77 -8.06 18.32
C GLU A 48 28.53 -7.16 18.53
N ASN A 49 27.78 -6.94 17.43
CA ASN A 49 26.32 -6.88 17.37
C ASN A 49 25.94 -6.92 15.88
N ALA A 50 25.66 -8.12 15.37
CA ALA A 50 25.28 -8.33 13.98
C ALA A 50 23.82 -7.89 13.75
N THR A 51 23.62 -6.65 13.34
CA THR A 51 22.50 -6.29 12.46
C THR A 51 22.84 -6.76 11.06
N GLU A 52 21.95 -7.53 10.42
CA GLU A 52 22.13 -8.02 9.06
C GLU A 52 22.48 -6.87 8.10
N THR A 53 23.76 -6.77 7.75
CA THR A 53 24.24 -5.85 6.72
C THR A 53 23.77 -6.35 5.36
N SER A 54 22.94 -5.56 4.67
CA SER A 54 22.49 -5.86 3.32
C SER A 54 23.67 -6.00 2.35
N THR A 55 23.60 -7.01 1.49
CA THR A 55 24.65 -7.37 0.54
C THR A 55 24.63 -6.56 -0.75
N TYR A 56 23.54 -5.83 -1.03
CA TYR A 56 23.34 -5.06 -2.26
C TYR A 56 22.90 -3.61 -1.99
N LYS A 57 23.02 -2.75 -3.01
CA LYS A 57 22.48 -1.39 -2.92
C LYS A 57 20.95 -1.45 -2.95
N SER A 58 20.31 -0.54 -2.23
CA SER A 58 18.86 -0.41 -2.17
C SER A 58 18.25 0.01 -3.50
N ASN A 59 17.05 -0.48 -3.82
CA ASN A 59 16.26 -0.07 -4.99
C ASN A 59 16.98 -0.23 -6.34
N GLU A 60 17.86 -1.23 -6.44
CA GLU A 60 18.60 -1.57 -7.65
C GLU A 60 18.10 -2.88 -8.27
N THR A 61 18.37 -3.02 -9.57
CA THR A 61 18.15 -4.25 -10.34
C THR A 61 19.50 -4.89 -10.68
N TYR A 62 19.58 -6.21 -10.54
CA TYR A 62 20.75 -6.99 -10.90
C TYR A 62 20.38 -8.20 -11.78
N GLU A 63 21.35 -8.70 -12.53
CA GLU A 63 21.27 -10.01 -13.18
C GLU A 63 22.11 -11.01 -12.38
N MET A 64 21.49 -12.08 -11.86
CA MET A 64 22.14 -13.13 -11.08
C MET A 64 21.60 -14.49 -11.50
N ASP A 65 22.49 -15.44 -11.81
CA ASP A 65 22.11 -16.80 -12.22
C ASP A 65 21.06 -16.84 -13.35
N ASP A 66 21.24 -15.99 -14.37
CA ASP A 66 20.31 -15.78 -15.49
C ASP A 66 18.89 -15.28 -15.10
N LYS A 67 18.71 -14.79 -13.88
CA LYS A 67 17.48 -14.16 -13.39
C LYS A 67 17.66 -12.66 -13.19
N LYS A 68 16.59 -11.90 -13.41
CA LYS A 68 16.51 -10.50 -13.01
C LYS A 68 16.08 -10.42 -11.54
N VAL A 69 16.90 -9.85 -10.67
CA VAL A 69 16.55 -9.65 -9.25
C VAL A 69 16.40 -8.16 -8.94
N GLU A 70 15.44 -7.82 -8.08
CA GLU A 70 15.21 -6.46 -7.59
C GLU A 70 15.39 -6.40 -6.08
N THR A 71 15.98 -5.31 -5.61
CA THR A 71 16.30 -5.08 -4.20
C THR A 71 15.42 -3.99 -3.61
N ASP A 72 15.05 -4.15 -2.35
CA ASP A 72 14.13 -3.29 -1.63
C ASP A 72 14.82 -2.02 -1.10
N ASN A 73 14.11 -1.22 -0.30
CA ASN A 73 14.64 0.01 0.31
C ASN A 73 15.89 -0.21 1.18
N ASN A 74 16.11 -1.43 1.65
CA ASN A 74 17.23 -1.81 2.51
C ASN A 74 18.32 -2.58 1.74
N GLY A 75 18.14 -2.86 0.45
CA GLY A 75 19.09 -3.64 -0.36
C GLY A 75 18.89 -5.15 -0.26
N LYS A 76 17.76 -5.61 0.28
CA LYS A 76 17.38 -7.03 0.34
C LYS A 76 16.67 -7.42 -0.95
N VAL A 77 17.02 -8.58 -1.52
CA VAL A 77 16.31 -9.10 -2.70
C VAL A 77 14.88 -9.45 -2.31
N PHE A 78 13.91 -8.89 -3.04
CA PHE A 78 12.48 -9.10 -2.78
C PHE A 78 11.69 -9.51 -4.03
N LYS A 79 12.27 -9.38 -5.22
CA LYS A 79 11.73 -9.96 -6.45
C LYS A 79 12.77 -10.72 -7.26
N GLU A 80 12.31 -11.78 -7.91
CA GLU A 80 13.01 -12.52 -8.94
C GLU A 80 12.10 -12.64 -10.18
N ASP A 81 12.61 -12.26 -11.35
CA ASP A 81 11.91 -12.26 -12.63
C ASP A 81 10.52 -11.58 -12.57
N GLY A 82 10.45 -10.46 -11.83
CA GLY A 82 9.23 -9.67 -11.65
C GLY A 82 8.23 -10.24 -10.63
N LYS A 83 8.51 -11.40 -10.03
CA LYS A 83 7.67 -12.02 -9.01
C LYS A 83 8.24 -11.79 -7.61
N LEU A 84 7.36 -11.59 -6.63
CA LEU A 84 7.77 -11.46 -5.24
C LEU A 84 8.36 -12.78 -4.72
N VAL A 85 9.43 -12.67 -3.94
CA VAL A 85 10.04 -13.80 -3.24
C VAL A 85 9.08 -14.29 -2.15
N ALA A 86 8.93 -15.61 -2.03
CA ALA A 86 8.08 -16.27 -1.05
C ALA A 86 8.67 -16.24 0.37
N ASN A 87 7.81 -16.25 1.40
CA ASN A 87 8.17 -16.19 2.81
C ASN A 87 9.18 -15.07 3.10
N ASN A 88 8.90 -13.88 2.57
CA ASN A 88 9.82 -12.77 2.61
C ASN A 88 9.20 -11.55 3.28
N GLU A 89 10.05 -10.79 3.95
CA GLU A 89 9.76 -9.44 4.42
C GLU A 89 10.58 -8.44 3.61
N TYR A 90 9.96 -7.35 3.17
CA TYR A 90 10.65 -6.29 2.42
C TYR A 90 10.05 -4.92 2.67
N GLU A 91 10.85 -3.88 2.40
CA GLU A 91 10.40 -2.48 2.47
C GLU A 91 10.38 -1.83 1.09
N ALA A 92 9.24 -1.27 0.70
CA ALA A 92 9.09 -0.60 -0.59
C ALA A 92 8.36 0.74 -0.49
N GLY A 93 8.59 1.59 -1.49
CA GLY A 93 7.98 2.91 -1.61
C GLY A 93 8.64 3.98 -0.74
N VAL A 94 8.27 5.23 -0.98
CA VAL A 94 8.80 6.42 -0.27
C VAL A 94 8.37 6.44 1.20
N SER A 95 7.22 5.87 1.53
CA SER A 95 6.78 5.67 2.91
C SER A 95 7.71 4.74 3.69
N GLY A 96 8.39 3.81 3.01
CA GLY A 96 9.08 2.69 3.66
C GLY A 96 8.06 1.67 4.17
N THR A 97 7.03 1.37 3.37
CA THR A 97 6.01 0.39 3.75
C THR A 97 6.66 -0.98 3.84
N LYS A 98 6.42 -1.65 4.95
CA LYS A 98 6.83 -3.05 5.18
C LYS A 98 5.76 -3.98 4.64
N TYR A 99 6.17 -5.07 4.03
CA TYR A 99 5.28 -6.11 3.52
C TYR A 99 5.81 -7.48 3.92
N GLU A 100 4.90 -8.42 4.11
CA GLU A 100 5.19 -9.85 4.29
C GLU A 100 4.52 -10.65 3.18
N THR A 101 5.22 -11.66 2.65
CA THR A 101 4.68 -12.61 1.68
C THR A 101 4.59 -14.02 2.24
N ASP A 102 3.60 -14.78 1.78
CA ASP A 102 3.47 -16.20 2.10
C ASP A 102 4.38 -17.09 1.23
N SER A 103 4.23 -18.41 1.38
CA SER A 103 4.99 -19.41 0.65
C SER A 103 4.79 -19.40 -0.88
N ASN A 104 3.78 -18.69 -1.37
CA ASN A 104 3.49 -18.51 -2.79
C ASN A 104 3.97 -17.13 -3.31
N GLY A 105 4.56 -16.30 -2.45
CA GLY A 105 4.96 -14.94 -2.81
C GLY A 105 3.79 -13.94 -2.83
N ARG A 106 2.64 -14.29 -2.25
CA ARG A 106 1.48 -13.39 -2.16
C ARG A 106 1.62 -12.50 -0.94
N ILE A 107 1.33 -11.21 -1.07
CA ILE A 107 1.37 -10.26 0.06
C ILE A 107 0.29 -10.66 1.05
N ILE A 108 0.63 -10.92 2.31
CA ILE A 108 -0.32 -11.27 3.38
C ILE A 108 -0.43 -10.21 4.46
N ASP A 109 0.58 -9.36 4.61
CA ASP A 109 0.61 -8.28 5.60
C ASP A 109 1.30 -7.03 5.02
N PHE A 110 0.90 -5.85 5.50
CA PHE A 110 1.57 -4.60 5.19
C PHE A 110 1.42 -3.56 6.32
N GLU A 111 2.49 -2.81 6.59
CA GLU A 111 2.53 -1.75 7.61
C GLU A 111 3.14 -0.47 7.03
N ALA A 112 2.44 0.65 7.15
CA ALA A 112 2.88 1.93 6.60
C ALA A 112 2.62 3.10 7.54
N ASN A 113 3.62 3.96 7.71
CA ASN A 113 3.41 5.34 8.14
C ASN A 113 3.25 6.22 6.90
N LEU A 114 2.07 6.80 6.71
CA LEU A 114 1.72 7.49 5.48
C LEU A 114 2.47 8.80 5.34
N LYS A 115 2.97 9.10 4.13
CA LYS A 115 3.64 10.37 3.82
C LYS A 115 2.94 11.07 2.68
N SER A 116 2.59 12.34 2.83
CA SER A 116 2.06 13.10 1.70
C SER A 116 3.16 13.30 0.66
N THR A 117 2.98 12.69 -0.52
CA THR A 117 3.94 12.77 -1.64
C THR A 117 3.24 13.28 -2.90
N PRO A 118 4.00 13.91 -3.84
CA PRO A 118 3.52 14.06 -5.20
C PRO A 118 3.13 12.70 -5.79
N GLU A 119 2.16 12.69 -6.68
CA GLU A 119 1.75 11.46 -7.36
C GLU A 119 2.89 10.97 -8.26
N SER A 120 3.34 9.72 -8.06
CA SER A 120 4.36 9.05 -8.86
C SER A 120 3.77 8.41 -10.12
N GLU A 121 4.59 7.93 -11.06
CA GLU A 121 4.09 7.24 -12.25
C GLU A 121 3.40 5.90 -11.90
N ARG A 122 2.51 5.45 -12.79
CA ARG A 122 1.81 4.18 -12.66
C ARG A 122 2.54 3.11 -13.43
N ASP A 123 2.78 1.96 -12.80
CA ASP A 123 3.10 0.74 -13.55
C ASP A 123 1.81 0.15 -14.12
N LEU A 124 1.54 0.45 -15.40
CA LEU A 124 0.34 -0.02 -16.10
C LEU A 124 0.38 -1.52 -16.39
N ASN A 125 1.56 -2.12 -16.49
CA ASN A 125 1.69 -3.55 -16.74
C ASN A 125 1.41 -4.32 -15.46
N ALA A 126 2.06 -3.94 -14.35
CA ALA A 126 1.79 -4.55 -13.05
C ALA A 126 0.32 -4.45 -12.65
N GLN A 127 -0.33 -3.31 -12.92
CA GLN A 127 -1.76 -3.13 -12.65
C GLN A 127 -2.67 -4.06 -13.46
N ARG A 128 -2.24 -4.49 -14.65
CA ARG A 128 -3.00 -5.41 -15.52
C ARG A 128 -2.72 -6.87 -15.21
N GLU A 129 -1.53 -7.18 -14.71
CA GLU A 129 -1.06 -8.56 -14.52
C GLU A 129 -1.24 -9.09 -13.11
N VAL A 130 -1.32 -8.22 -12.09
CA VAL A 130 -1.49 -8.66 -10.70
C VAL A 130 -2.75 -9.52 -10.52
N GLY A 131 -2.62 -10.57 -9.70
CA GLY A 131 -3.60 -11.65 -9.52
C GLY A 131 -3.49 -12.79 -10.53
N GLY A 132 -2.59 -12.66 -11.53
CA GLY A 132 -2.22 -13.75 -12.42
C GLY A 132 -3.43 -14.41 -13.09
N ALA A 133 -3.46 -15.74 -13.04
CA ALA A 133 -4.52 -16.53 -13.65
C ALA A 133 -5.87 -16.45 -12.91
N ASP A 134 -5.87 -16.10 -11.62
CA ASP A 134 -7.07 -16.01 -10.78
C ASP A 134 -7.73 -14.63 -10.81
N ARG A 135 -7.07 -13.64 -11.43
CA ARG A 135 -7.61 -12.32 -11.68
C ARG A 135 -8.90 -12.41 -12.50
N LEU A 136 -9.93 -11.68 -12.08
CA LEU A 136 -11.17 -11.55 -12.82
C LEU A 136 -11.10 -10.37 -13.80
N GLU A 137 -11.87 -10.45 -14.89
CA GLU A 137 -11.91 -9.44 -15.96
C GLU A 137 -12.20 -8.02 -15.44
N LYS A 138 -12.99 -7.90 -14.37
CA LYS A 138 -13.40 -6.62 -13.77
C LYS A 138 -12.52 -6.19 -12.59
N ASP A 139 -11.43 -6.89 -12.32
CA ASP A 139 -10.47 -6.46 -11.30
C ASP A 139 -9.56 -5.37 -11.85
N ASP A 140 -9.21 -4.44 -10.97
CA ASP A 140 -8.10 -3.51 -11.12
C ASP A 140 -6.86 -4.07 -10.41
N GLY A 141 -5.68 -3.54 -10.75
CA GLY A 141 -4.53 -3.61 -9.84
C GLY A 141 -4.69 -2.53 -8.78
N GLY A 142 -5.30 -2.88 -7.66
CA GLY A 142 -5.54 -1.97 -6.54
C GLY A 142 -4.27 -1.82 -5.71
N HIS A 143 -3.93 -0.59 -5.35
CA HIS A 143 -2.82 -0.34 -4.43
C HIS A 143 -3.24 -0.66 -3.00
N LEU A 144 -2.38 -1.30 -2.21
CA LEU A 144 -2.58 -1.43 -0.76
C LEU A 144 -2.25 -0.11 -0.04
N ILE A 145 -1.16 0.54 -0.45
CA ILE A 145 -0.84 1.91 -0.06
C ILE A 145 -0.89 2.82 -1.29
N ALA A 146 -1.76 3.83 -1.28
CA ALA A 146 -1.86 4.75 -2.41
C ALA A 146 -0.53 5.48 -2.69
N ARG A 147 -0.23 5.75 -3.96
CA ARG A 147 0.96 6.50 -4.39
C ARG A 147 1.07 7.89 -3.74
N ILE A 148 -0.05 8.54 -3.45
CA ILE A 148 -0.08 9.85 -2.78
C ILE A 148 0.36 9.78 -1.31
N PHE A 149 0.44 8.56 -0.76
CA PHE A 149 0.93 8.27 0.60
C PHE A 149 2.36 7.73 0.61
N GLY A 150 3.06 7.78 -0.52
CA GLY A 150 4.40 7.21 -0.67
C GLY A 150 4.41 5.71 -1.01
N GLY A 151 3.27 5.09 -1.32
CA GLY A 151 3.21 3.70 -1.74
C GLY A 151 3.99 3.43 -3.04
N ALA A 152 4.58 2.24 -3.13
CA ALA A 152 5.31 1.79 -4.31
C ALA A 152 4.38 1.62 -5.53
N SER A 153 4.91 1.76 -6.74
CA SER A 153 4.11 1.77 -7.97
C SER A 153 3.93 0.40 -8.61
N GLY A 154 4.80 -0.57 -8.29
CA GLY A 154 4.83 -1.88 -8.95
C GLY A 154 4.03 -2.96 -8.21
N SER A 155 4.17 -4.20 -8.69
CA SER A 155 3.47 -5.40 -8.18
C SER A 155 3.65 -5.66 -6.68
N GLU A 156 4.69 -5.10 -6.07
CA GLU A 156 5.02 -5.18 -4.65
C GLU A 156 4.06 -4.43 -3.72
N ASN A 157 3.14 -3.65 -4.27
CA ASN A 157 2.13 -2.92 -3.51
C ASN A 157 0.75 -3.06 -4.15
N LEU A 158 0.58 -4.04 -5.04
CA LEU A 158 -0.65 -4.24 -5.79
C LEU A 158 -1.27 -5.59 -5.45
N VAL A 159 -2.60 -5.61 -5.47
CA VAL A 159 -3.39 -6.84 -5.46
C VAL A 159 -4.47 -6.76 -6.54
N ALA A 160 -4.94 -7.92 -7.03
CA ALA A 160 -6.14 -7.96 -7.86
C ALA A 160 -7.36 -7.59 -6.99
N MET A 161 -7.87 -6.38 -7.20
CA MET A 161 -8.96 -5.82 -6.41
C MET A 161 -10.13 -5.51 -7.33
N ARG A 162 -11.31 -5.99 -6.96
CA ARG A 162 -12.54 -5.75 -7.71
C ARG A 162 -12.76 -4.26 -7.92
N ALA A 163 -13.02 -3.83 -9.16
CA ALA A 163 -13.14 -2.41 -9.48
C ALA A 163 -14.22 -1.67 -8.66
N THR A 164 -15.29 -2.35 -8.26
CA THR A 164 -16.34 -1.78 -7.40
C THR A 164 -15.85 -1.47 -5.99
N ILE A 165 -14.82 -2.16 -5.50
CA ILE A 165 -14.21 -1.93 -4.19
C ILE A 165 -13.10 -0.89 -4.35
N ASN A 166 -12.17 -1.14 -5.28
CA ASN A 166 -11.02 -0.28 -5.53
C ASN A 166 -11.43 1.18 -5.80
N ARG A 167 -12.46 1.38 -6.63
CA ARG A 167 -12.91 2.72 -7.05
C ARG A 167 -13.98 3.33 -6.16
N SER A 168 -14.50 2.61 -5.16
CA SER A 168 -15.52 3.09 -4.22
C SER A 168 -15.07 2.95 -2.77
N ASP A 169 -15.15 1.75 -2.21
CA ASP A 169 -15.03 1.54 -0.77
C ASP A 169 -13.60 1.76 -0.29
N TYR A 170 -12.64 1.14 -0.97
CA TYR A 170 -11.22 1.35 -0.72
C TYR A 170 -10.83 2.81 -0.99
N LYS A 171 -11.33 3.38 -2.09
CA LYS A 171 -11.08 4.80 -2.41
C LYS A 171 -11.61 5.76 -1.33
N SER A 172 -12.77 5.44 -0.74
CA SER A 172 -13.34 6.23 0.35
C SER A 172 -12.47 6.18 1.60
N PHE A 173 -11.91 5.00 1.90
CA PHE A 173 -10.94 4.82 2.99
C PHE A 173 -9.64 5.59 2.73
N GLU A 174 -9.07 5.51 1.53
CA GLU A 174 -7.90 6.32 1.14
C GLU A 174 -8.19 7.83 1.30
N ASN A 175 -9.35 8.31 0.83
CA ASN A 175 -9.71 9.71 0.97
C ASN A 175 -9.83 10.15 2.43
N SER A 176 -10.31 9.27 3.33
CA SER A 176 -10.30 9.55 4.77
C SER A 176 -8.88 9.68 5.30
N CYS A 177 -7.93 8.84 4.86
CA CYS A 177 -6.52 8.98 5.25
C CYS A 177 -5.90 10.29 4.74
N ALA A 178 -6.22 10.68 3.50
CA ALA A 178 -5.75 11.95 2.93
C ALA A 178 -6.26 13.17 3.70
N ASN A 179 -7.50 13.14 4.19
CA ASN A 179 -8.05 14.22 5.01
C ASN A 179 -7.32 14.33 6.35
N ASP A 180 -7.09 13.22 7.05
CA ASP A 180 -6.44 13.27 8.36
C ASP A 180 -4.96 13.71 8.27
N LEU A 181 -4.24 13.28 7.22
CA LEU A 181 -2.90 13.80 6.93
C LEU A 181 -2.92 15.31 6.63
N LYS A 182 -3.93 15.78 5.91
CA LYS A 182 -4.10 17.21 5.59
C LYS A 182 -4.39 18.03 6.85
N ASP A 183 -5.10 17.45 7.80
CA ASP A 183 -5.40 18.07 9.10
C ASP A 183 -4.18 18.04 10.05
N GLY A 184 -3.07 17.44 9.62
CA GLY A 184 -1.78 17.48 10.31
C GLY A 184 -1.56 16.32 11.28
N HIS A 185 -2.41 15.28 11.23
CA HIS A 185 -2.26 14.09 12.04
C HIS A 185 -1.19 13.15 11.50
N ASP A 186 -0.58 12.40 12.40
CA ASP A 186 0.19 11.21 12.02
C ASP A 186 -0.78 10.06 11.73
N VAL A 187 -0.63 9.42 10.58
CA VAL A 187 -1.52 8.35 10.13
C VAL A 187 -0.71 7.12 9.77
N SER A 188 -0.95 6.03 10.49
CA SER A 188 -0.36 4.73 10.19
C SER A 188 -1.43 3.70 9.85
N LEU A 189 -1.10 2.78 8.96
CA LEU A 189 -1.94 1.69 8.51
C LEU A 189 -1.26 0.35 8.78
N GLU A 190 -2.03 -0.61 9.28
CA GLU A 190 -1.67 -2.02 9.39
C GLU A 190 -2.72 -2.83 8.64
N GLY A 191 -2.32 -3.66 7.70
CA GLY A 191 -3.28 -4.35 6.84
C GLY A 191 -2.94 -5.80 6.59
N LYS A 192 -3.99 -6.59 6.40
CA LYS A 192 -3.94 -8.02 6.12
C LYS A 192 -4.65 -8.34 4.83
N VAL A 193 -4.07 -9.26 4.08
CA VAL A 193 -4.59 -9.72 2.80
C VAL A 193 -4.78 -11.23 2.90
N GLU A 194 -6.02 -11.68 2.71
CA GLU A 194 -6.41 -13.07 2.87
C GLU A 194 -6.81 -13.68 1.53
N TYR A 195 -6.44 -14.94 1.36
CA TYR A 195 -6.63 -15.72 0.13
C TYR A 195 -7.34 -17.05 0.44
N THR A 196 -8.19 -17.48 -0.48
CA THR A 196 -8.79 -18.81 -0.45
C THR A 196 -7.89 -19.81 -1.17
N GLY A 197 -7.33 -20.77 -0.44
CA GLY A 197 -6.47 -21.80 -1.00
C GLY A 197 -5.22 -21.23 -1.67
N ASP A 198 -4.93 -21.69 -2.88
CA ASP A 198 -3.75 -21.29 -3.67
C ASP A 198 -3.98 -20.10 -4.61
N SER A 199 -5.16 -19.45 -4.53
CA SER A 199 -5.51 -18.30 -5.38
C SER A 199 -4.49 -17.16 -5.28
N GLU A 200 -4.07 -16.57 -6.40
CA GLU A 200 -3.27 -15.33 -6.44
C GLU A 200 -4.12 -14.06 -6.27
N ARG A 201 -5.45 -14.21 -6.33
CA ARG A 201 -6.42 -13.14 -6.07
C ARG A 201 -6.92 -13.22 -4.62
N PRO A 202 -6.83 -12.14 -3.81
CA PRO A 202 -7.33 -12.16 -2.45
C PRO A 202 -8.86 -12.17 -2.42
N ASN A 203 -9.46 -12.82 -1.42
CA ASN A 203 -10.90 -12.76 -1.17
C ASN A 203 -11.25 -11.67 -0.15
N LYS A 204 -10.29 -11.23 0.69
CA LYS A 204 -10.54 -10.22 1.73
C LYS A 204 -9.30 -9.38 2.02
N ILE A 205 -9.52 -8.10 2.27
CA ILE A 205 -8.48 -7.14 2.66
C ILE A 205 -8.98 -6.42 3.91
N SER A 206 -8.20 -6.45 4.99
CA SER A 206 -8.50 -5.77 6.25
C SER A 206 -7.45 -4.71 6.49
N VAL A 207 -7.84 -3.50 6.91
CA VAL A 207 -6.91 -2.40 7.19
C VAL A 207 -7.33 -1.70 8.48
N GLU A 208 -6.42 -1.69 9.44
CA GLU A 208 -6.50 -0.87 10.63
C GLU A 208 -5.84 0.48 10.36
N LYS A 209 -6.48 1.55 10.81
CA LYS A 209 -5.99 2.90 10.72
C LYS A 209 -5.80 3.47 12.11
N ASN A 210 -4.58 3.90 12.37
CA ASN A 210 -4.21 4.62 13.57
C ASN A 210 -3.99 6.10 13.25
N ILE A 211 -4.47 6.96 14.15
CA ILE A 211 -4.25 8.40 14.12
C ILE A 211 -3.55 8.76 15.42
N ASP A 212 -2.38 9.41 15.33
CA ASP A 212 -1.55 9.81 16.47
C ASP A 212 -1.33 8.65 17.48
N GLY A 213 -1.07 7.44 16.95
CA GLY A 213 -0.82 6.23 17.73
C GLY A 213 -2.07 5.56 18.34
N LYS A 214 -3.29 5.99 17.98
CA LYS A 214 -4.54 5.38 18.44
C LYS A 214 -5.35 4.80 17.29
N ARG A 215 -5.83 3.57 17.45
CA ARG A 215 -6.76 2.94 16.50
C ARG A 215 -8.05 3.75 16.42
N THR A 216 -8.41 4.19 15.21
CA THR A 216 -9.63 4.96 14.95
C THR A 216 -10.59 4.22 14.03
N ILE A 217 -10.08 3.42 13.08
CA ILE A 217 -10.87 2.68 12.11
C ILE A 217 -10.29 1.28 11.92
N GLU A 218 -11.18 0.29 11.78
CA GLU A 218 -10.91 -0.99 11.14
C GLU A 218 -11.83 -1.11 9.92
N ALA A 219 -11.27 -1.25 8.72
CA ALA A 219 -12.01 -1.41 7.48
C ALA A 219 -11.71 -2.77 6.85
N ILE A 220 -12.75 -3.55 6.58
CA ILE A 220 -12.68 -4.88 5.98
C ILE A 220 -13.41 -4.83 4.65
N PHE A 221 -12.75 -5.27 3.58
CA PHE A 221 -13.25 -5.27 2.21
C PHE A 221 -13.34 -6.70 1.69
N TYR A 222 -14.50 -7.08 1.14
CA TYR A 222 -14.73 -8.43 0.62
C TYR A 222 -14.70 -8.42 -0.91
N ASN A 223 -13.68 -9.06 -1.47
CA ASN A 223 -13.32 -8.94 -2.88
C ASN A 223 -14.24 -9.73 -3.83
N ASP A 224 -15.01 -10.68 -3.30
CA ASP A 224 -15.87 -11.57 -4.07
C ASP A 224 -17.30 -11.04 -4.19
N GLU A 225 -17.89 -11.23 -5.38
CA GLU A 225 -19.34 -11.02 -5.57
C GLU A 225 -20.12 -12.03 -4.74
N GLU A 226 -21.31 -11.64 -4.28
CA GLU A 226 -22.22 -12.49 -3.48
C GLU A 226 -21.67 -12.89 -2.11
N SER A 227 -20.52 -12.34 -1.70
CA SER A 227 -19.98 -12.55 -0.36
C SER A 227 -20.84 -11.86 0.70
N THR A 228 -21.29 -12.65 1.67
CA THR A 228 -21.96 -12.16 2.88
C THR A 228 -21.13 -12.41 4.13
N GLU A 229 -19.82 -12.66 3.98
CA GLU A 229 -18.91 -12.96 5.10
C GLU A 229 -18.89 -11.83 6.14
N GLY A 230 -19.08 -10.57 5.73
CA GLY A 230 -19.19 -9.43 6.65
C GLY A 230 -20.30 -9.54 7.71
N MET A 231 -21.23 -10.49 7.58
CA MET A 231 -22.16 -10.81 8.66
C MET A 231 -21.45 -11.31 9.93
N SER A 232 -20.30 -11.99 9.83
CA SER A 232 -19.55 -12.43 11.01
C SER A 232 -18.96 -11.25 11.78
N GLU A 233 -18.51 -10.20 11.09
CA GLU A 233 -17.85 -9.04 11.69
C GLU A 233 -18.79 -8.16 12.53
N VAL A 234 -20.07 -8.16 12.17
CA VAL A 234 -21.09 -7.40 12.88
C VAL A 234 -21.75 -8.20 14.00
N LYS A 235 -21.66 -9.52 13.97
CA LYS A 235 -22.31 -10.40 14.94
C LYS A 235 -21.72 -10.20 16.34
N GLY A 236 -22.55 -9.74 17.27
CA GLY A 236 -22.12 -9.45 18.65
C GLY A 236 -21.46 -8.07 18.82
N THR A 237 -21.16 -7.39 17.72
CA THR A 237 -20.67 -6.00 17.71
C THR A 237 -21.85 -5.01 17.70
N ILE A 238 -22.89 -5.29 16.91
CA ILE A 238 -24.13 -4.50 16.87
C ILE A 238 -25.24 -5.14 17.71
N SER A 239 -26.33 -4.40 17.96
CA SER A 239 -27.48 -4.94 18.69
C SER A 239 -28.05 -6.18 18.00
N LYS A 240 -28.68 -7.07 18.79
CA LYS A 240 -29.30 -8.28 18.23
C LYS A 240 -30.40 -7.92 17.23
N GLU A 241 -31.19 -6.88 17.54
CA GLU A 241 -32.26 -6.39 16.68
C GLU A 241 -31.71 -5.89 15.33
N ASP A 242 -30.62 -5.12 15.34
CA ASP A 242 -29.97 -4.63 14.11
C ASP A 242 -29.37 -5.77 13.29
N TYR A 243 -28.74 -6.74 13.95
CA TYR A 243 -28.19 -7.94 13.30
C TYR A 243 -29.28 -8.73 12.59
N GLU A 244 -30.40 -9.02 13.26
CA GLU A 244 -31.53 -9.73 12.65
C GLU A 244 -32.18 -8.90 11.53
N SER A 245 -32.22 -7.57 11.65
CA SER A 245 -32.69 -6.67 10.57
C SER A 245 -31.83 -6.78 9.32
N LEU A 246 -30.50 -6.71 9.47
CA LEU A 246 -29.55 -6.86 8.36
C LEU A 246 -29.65 -8.24 7.72
N LYS A 247 -29.71 -9.29 8.55
CA LYS A 247 -29.84 -10.68 8.10
C LYS A 247 -31.12 -10.84 7.28
N ASN A 248 -32.26 -10.41 7.80
CA ASN A 248 -33.55 -10.48 7.10
C ASN A 248 -33.50 -9.71 5.78
N ARG A 249 -32.86 -8.54 5.74
CA ARG A 249 -32.70 -7.78 4.50
C ARG A 249 -31.92 -8.56 3.44
N ILE A 250 -30.81 -9.20 3.80
CA ILE A 250 -30.02 -10.02 2.89
C ILE A 250 -30.81 -11.25 2.43
N ASP A 251 -31.50 -11.91 3.34
CA ASP A 251 -32.32 -13.09 3.03
C ASP A 251 -33.45 -12.72 2.05
N THR A 252 -34.17 -11.61 2.31
CA THR A 252 -35.19 -11.09 1.40
C THR A 252 -34.62 -10.72 0.02
N MET A 253 -33.42 -10.12 -0.05
CA MET A 253 -32.78 -9.87 -1.34
C MET A 253 -32.60 -11.17 -2.15
N LYS A 254 -32.12 -12.23 -1.50
CA LYS A 254 -31.95 -13.55 -2.14
C LYS A 254 -33.29 -14.16 -2.58
N GLU A 255 -34.34 -14.02 -1.77
CA GLU A 255 -35.70 -14.49 -2.12
C GLU A 255 -36.24 -13.82 -3.40
N TYR A 256 -35.85 -12.56 -3.65
CA TYR A 256 -36.18 -11.83 -4.87
C TYR A 256 -35.12 -11.96 -5.97
N GLU A 257 -34.32 -13.03 -5.94
CA GLU A 257 -33.28 -13.36 -6.93
C GLU A 257 -32.18 -12.29 -7.09
N ALA A 258 -32.08 -11.35 -6.15
CA ALA A 258 -30.97 -10.41 -6.11
C ALA A 258 -29.70 -11.10 -5.60
N LYS A 259 -28.56 -10.48 -5.90
CA LYS A 259 -27.23 -10.98 -5.58
C LYS A 259 -26.58 -10.06 -4.54
N PRO A 260 -26.91 -10.20 -3.25
CA PRO A 260 -26.38 -9.32 -2.21
C PRO A 260 -24.90 -9.62 -1.93
N THR A 261 -24.09 -8.56 -1.90
CA THR A 261 -22.68 -8.58 -1.50
C THR A 261 -22.48 -7.56 -0.39
N ILE A 262 -21.93 -7.97 0.75
CA ILE A 262 -21.36 -7.00 1.70
C ILE A 262 -19.97 -6.64 1.14
N THR A 263 -19.83 -5.44 0.58
CA THR A 263 -18.56 -5.02 -0.04
C THR A 263 -17.55 -4.53 0.99
N SER A 264 -18.04 -3.97 2.10
CA SER A 264 -17.19 -3.61 3.23
C SER A 264 -17.94 -3.55 4.57
N VAL A 265 -17.19 -3.78 5.64
CA VAL A 265 -17.56 -3.48 7.03
C VAL A 265 -16.51 -2.53 7.60
N THR A 266 -16.94 -1.42 8.20
CA THR A 266 -16.04 -0.45 8.83
C THR A 266 -16.46 -0.25 10.27
N LYS A 267 -15.55 -0.48 11.21
CA LYS A 267 -15.73 -0.21 12.65
C LYS A 267 -14.97 1.06 12.99
N LYS A 268 -15.62 2.00 13.66
CA LYS A 268 -14.97 3.18 14.24
C LYS A 268 -14.79 3.00 15.73
N TYR A 269 -13.70 3.54 16.25
CA TYR A 269 -13.30 3.43 17.64
C TYR A 269 -13.39 4.78 18.34
N ASP A 270 -13.84 4.77 19.60
CA ASP A 270 -13.78 5.93 20.48
C ASP A 270 -12.37 6.13 21.08
N GLU A 271 -12.20 7.20 21.87
CA GLU A 271 -10.91 7.51 22.52
C GLU A 271 -10.45 6.45 23.53
N HIS A 272 -11.34 5.55 23.94
CA HIS A 272 -11.08 4.44 24.86
C HIS A 272 -10.82 3.12 24.14
N GLY A 273 -10.85 3.09 22.80
CA GLY A 273 -10.63 1.90 22.00
C GLY A 273 -11.86 0.98 21.93
N ASN A 274 -13.05 1.46 22.28
CA ASN A 274 -14.30 0.72 22.09
C ASN A 274 -14.89 1.03 20.72
N VAL A 275 -15.54 0.03 20.09
CA VAL A 275 -16.29 0.27 18.86
C VAL A 275 -17.48 1.19 19.18
N SER A 276 -17.59 2.30 18.47
CA SER A 276 -18.66 3.30 18.63
C SER A 276 -19.66 3.29 17.47
N GLU A 277 -19.20 2.94 16.27
CA GLU A 277 -20.04 2.88 15.07
C GLU A 277 -19.59 1.71 14.18
N VAL A 278 -20.56 1.02 13.60
CA VAL A 278 -20.33 0.00 12.55
C VAL A 278 -21.07 0.42 11.29
N MET A 279 -20.34 0.55 10.19
CA MET A 279 -20.88 0.82 8.87
C MET A 279 -20.79 -0.44 8.01
N VAL A 280 -21.89 -0.83 7.39
CA VAL A 280 -21.96 -1.94 6.44
C VAL A 280 -22.35 -1.40 5.08
N LYS A 281 -21.56 -1.70 4.05
CA LYS A 281 -21.92 -1.42 2.66
C LYS A 281 -22.43 -2.69 1.99
N LEU A 282 -23.70 -2.65 1.62
CA LEU A 282 -24.41 -3.74 0.97
C LEU A 282 -24.72 -3.38 -0.48
N ARG A 283 -24.34 -4.23 -1.41
CA ARG A 283 -24.54 -4.04 -2.84
C ARG A 283 -25.40 -5.14 -3.40
N ASP A 284 -26.34 -4.79 -4.28
CA ASP A 284 -27.01 -5.75 -5.15
C ASP A 284 -26.28 -5.83 -6.48
N GLU A 285 -25.68 -6.97 -6.79
CA GLU A 285 -24.92 -7.15 -8.03
C GLU A 285 -25.78 -7.24 -9.27
N THR A 286 -27.08 -7.55 -9.14
CA THR A 286 -27.99 -7.61 -10.29
C THR A 286 -28.31 -6.22 -10.82
N THR A 287 -28.50 -5.25 -9.92
CA THR A 287 -28.84 -3.86 -10.26
C THR A 287 -27.65 -2.90 -10.19
N GLY A 288 -26.56 -3.33 -9.55
CA GLY A 288 -25.39 -2.51 -9.26
C GLY A 288 -25.62 -1.42 -8.20
N ARG A 289 -26.74 -1.47 -7.46
CA ARG A 289 -27.09 -0.48 -6.43
C ARG A 289 -26.42 -0.82 -5.10
N GLY A 290 -25.78 0.17 -4.50
CA GLY A 290 -25.22 0.09 -3.14
C GLY A 290 -26.11 0.78 -2.11
N THR A 291 -26.10 0.28 -0.88
CA THR A 291 -26.66 0.93 0.31
C THR A 291 -25.63 0.93 1.43
N VAL A 292 -25.51 2.04 2.13
CA VAL A 292 -24.74 2.17 3.36
C VAL A 292 -25.70 2.06 4.54
N ILE A 293 -25.36 1.24 5.53
CA ILE A 293 -26.14 1.06 6.76
C ILE A 293 -25.22 1.34 7.94
N ASN A 294 -25.62 2.27 8.81
CA ASN A 294 -24.83 2.65 9.99
C ASN A 294 -25.54 2.18 11.25
N TYR A 295 -24.77 1.59 12.16
CA TYR A 295 -25.21 1.14 13.47
C TYR A 295 -24.40 1.85 14.54
N SER A 296 -25.07 2.50 15.48
CA SER A 296 -24.43 3.00 16.68
C SER A 296 -24.25 1.85 17.67
N VAL A 297 -23.04 1.67 18.17
CA VAL A 297 -22.74 0.72 19.24
C VAL A 297 -22.86 1.47 20.55
N ARG A 298 -23.68 0.97 21.47
CA ARG A 298 -23.97 1.57 22.78
C ARG A 298 -23.46 0.69 23.90
#